data_AF-Q7P504-F1
#
_entry.id   AF-Q7P504-F1
#
_cell.length_a   1.000
_cell.length_b   1.000
_cell.length_c   1.000
_cell.angle_alpha   90.00
_cell.angle_beta   90.00
_cell.angle_gamma   90.00
#
_symmetry.space_group_name_H-M   'P 1'
#
loop_
_entity.id
_entity.type
_entity.pdbx_description
1 polymer ?
#
loop_
_entity_poly.entity_id
_entity_poly.type
_entity_poly.pdbx_seq_one_letter_code
_entity_poly.pdbx_strand_id
1 'polypeptide(L)'
;MPSGRSKIGLIQDKDYGIISYLNKKDSKKIGEFIYWALSESDNEEIENEVNVQWCKQYFNCSSNLKVVNEYNYINFKFFKNEYILLLFKKDGRGYSPFKDENGNIVEYIFPEKPTALELGTKVIEMFEYKERYDGIIE
;
A
#
# COMPACT_ATOMS: atom_id res chain seq x y z
N MET A 1 4.49 -2.16 2.66
CA MET A 1 5.55 -2.52 3.61
C MET A 1 5.77 -4.02 3.49
N PRO A 2 7.02 -4.51 3.54
CA PRO A 2 7.27 -5.94 3.66
C PRO A 2 6.61 -6.50 4.93
N SER A 3 6.13 -7.73 4.87
CA SER A 3 5.38 -8.35 5.97
C SER A 3 5.85 -9.78 6.26
N GLY A 4 5.60 -10.23 7.49
CA GLY A 4 5.79 -11.59 7.98
C GLY A 4 4.62 -12.01 8.85
N ARG A 5 4.87 -12.82 9.87
CA ARG A 5 3.87 -13.28 10.84
C ARG A 5 4.19 -12.81 12.26
N SER A 6 3.17 -12.44 13.01
CA SER A 6 3.29 -12.26 14.46
C SER A 6 3.36 -13.62 15.16
N LYS A 7 3.70 -13.61 16.46
CA LYS A 7 3.73 -14.81 17.31
C LYS A 7 2.40 -15.57 17.37
N ILE A 8 1.29 -14.89 17.06
CA ILE A 8 -0.05 -15.48 17.01
C ILE A 8 -0.53 -15.79 15.58
N GLY A 9 0.37 -15.71 14.59
CA GLY A 9 0.10 -16.07 13.19
C GLY A 9 -0.61 -14.99 12.35
N LEU A 10 -0.83 -13.79 12.89
CA LEU A 10 -1.40 -12.68 12.12
C LEU A 10 -0.35 -12.04 11.21
N ILE A 11 -0.78 -11.39 10.13
CA ILE A 11 0.12 -10.60 9.29
C ILE A 11 0.68 -9.46 10.14
N GLN A 12 1.99 -9.25 10.08
CA GLN A 12 2.68 -8.16 10.76
C GLN A 12 3.70 -7.54 9.81
N ASP A 13 3.76 -6.21 9.78
CA ASP A 13 4.77 -5.49 9.00
C ASP A 13 6.16 -5.72 9.61
N LYS A 14 7.16 -5.95 8.75
CA LYS A 14 8.57 -5.97 9.14
C LYS A 14 9.01 -4.60 9.59
N ASP A 15 10.07 -4.53 10.38
CA ASP A 15 10.49 -3.30 11.05
C ASP A 15 11.14 -2.24 10.14
N TYR A 16 11.18 -2.49 8.83
CA TYR A 16 11.70 -1.60 7.81
C TYR A 16 10.72 -1.35 6.67
N GLY A 17 10.88 -0.18 6.04
CA GLY A 17 10.22 0.19 4.79
C GLY A 17 11.22 0.28 3.65
N ILE A 18 10.75 0.04 2.43
CA ILE A 18 11.51 0.27 1.21
C ILE A 18 10.95 1.52 0.55
N ILE A 19 11.79 2.50 0.30
CA ILE A 19 11.40 3.80 -0.24
C ILE A 19 12.08 4.01 -1.58
N SER A 20 11.32 4.48 -2.57
CA SER A 20 11.82 4.89 -3.87
C SER A 20 11.09 6.14 -4.35
N TYR A 21 11.79 6.99 -5.08
CA TYR A 21 11.28 8.24 -5.63
C TYR A 21 11.06 8.06 -7.15
N LEU A 22 9.97 7.39 -7.49
CA LEU A 22 9.62 7.08 -8.87
C LEU A 22 8.74 8.16 -9.49
N ASN A 23 8.91 8.40 -10.79
CA ASN A 23 8.03 9.29 -11.54
C ASN A 23 6.69 8.59 -11.81
N LYS A 24 5.57 9.29 -11.65
CA LYS A 24 4.23 8.74 -11.95
C LYS A 24 4.06 8.25 -13.39
N LYS A 25 4.86 8.78 -14.33
CA LYS A 25 4.88 8.36 -15.74
C LYS A 25 5.58 7.01 -15.96
N ASP A 26 6.38 6.54 -14.99
CA ASP A 26 7.15 5.29 -15.09
C ASP A 26 6.36 4.10 -14.51
N SER A 27 5.15 3.85 -14.98
CA SER A 27 4.26 2.78 -14.46
C SER A 27 4.95 1.43 -14.36
N LYS A 28 5.74 1.02 -15.37
CA LYS A 28 6.49 -0.25 -15.31
C LYS A 28 7.42 -0.33 -14.10
N LYS A 29 8.19 0.74 -13.82
CA LYS A 29 9.12 0.76 -12.67
C LYS A 29 8.37 0.73 -11.34
N ILE A 30 7.20 1.37 -11.28
CA ILE A 30 6.32 1.33 -10.09
C ILE A 30 5.89 -0.11 -9.82
N GLY A 31 5.43 -0.84 -10.84
CA GLY A 31 5.06 -2.25 -10.66
C GLY A 31 6.24 -3.16 -10.34
N GLU A 32 7.42 -2.94 -10.96
CA GLU A 32 8.66 -3.66 -10.62
C GLU A 32 9.04 -3.44 -9.16
N PHE A 33 8.95 -2.19 -8.68
CA PHE A 33 9.24 -1.83 -7.30
C PHE A 33 8.26 -2.47 -6.32
N ILE A 34 6.95 -2.46 -6.63
CA ILE A 34 5.94 -3.13 -5.81
C ILE A 34 6.21 -4.63 -5.73
N TYR A 35 6.58 -5.27 -6.85
CA TYR A 35 6.91 -6.68 -6.85
C TYR A 35 8.16 -7.00 -6.04
N TRP A 36 9.19 -6.15 -6.13
CA TRP A 36 10.35 -6.30 -5.29
C TRP A 36 9.99 -6.18 -3.81
N ALA A 37 9.23 -5.15 -3.42
CA ALA A 37 8.77 -5.00 -2.03
C ALA A 37 7.87 -6.17 -1.57
N LEU A 38 7.06 -6.74 -2.46
CA LEU A 38 6.28 -7.94 -2.16
C LEU A 38 7.17 -9.17 -1.96
N SER A 39 8.26 -9.31 -2.73
CA SER A 39 9.20 -10.44 -2.60
C SER A 39 9.98 -10.43 -1.29
N GLU A 40 10.03 -9.28 -0.61
CA GLU A 40 10.59 -9.11 0.73
C GLU A 40 9.60 -9.52 1.84
N SER A 41 8.37 -9.92 1.48
CA SER A 41 7.41 -10.49 2.42
C SER A 41 7.49 -12.00 2.47
N ASP A 42 7.26 -12.59 3.64
CA ASP A 42 7.30 -14.02 3.87
C ASP A 42 6.21 -14.44 4.89
N ASN A 43 6.25 -15.69 5.33
CA ASN A 43 5.38 -16.19 6.39
C ASN A 43 6.17 -16.53 7.66
N GLU A 44 7.39 -16.00 7.80
CA GLU A 44 8.24 -16.27 8.97
C GLU A 44 7.78 -15.44 10.18
N GLU A 45 8.01 -15.97 11.37
CA GLU A 45 7.70 -15.26 12.61
C GLU A 45 8.66 -14.09 12.82
N ILE A 46 8.10 -12.90 13.07
CA ILE A 46 8.85 -11.72 13.48
C ILE A 46 9.07 -11.82 15.00
N GLU A 47 10.24 -12.33 15.39
CA GLU A 47 10.57 -12.58 16.81
C GLU A 47 10.71 -11.28 17.63
N ASN A 48 11.28 -10.25 17.00
CA ASN A 48 11.59 -8.96 17.61
C ASN A 48 10.52 -7.93 17.27
N GLU A 49 9.64 -7.65 18.22
CA GLU A 49 8.70 -6.54 18.10
C GLU A 49 9.41 -5.21 18.36
N VAL A 50 9.42 -4.33 17.36
CA VAL A 50 9.93 -2.98 17.50
C VAL A 50 8.82 -2.09 18.08
N ASN A 51 8.99 -1.65 19.32
CA ASN A 51 8.06 -0.71 19.98
C ASN A 51 8.36 0.74 19.58
N VAL A 52 8.26 1.04 18.29
CA VAL A 52 8.40 2.39 17.73
C VAL A 52 7.10 2.73 17.01
N GLN A 53 6.63 3.96 17.15
CA GLN A 53 5.44 4.41 16.42
C GLN A 53 5.69 4.33 14.91
N TRP A 54 4.77 3.72 14.15
CA TRP A 54 4.90 3.49 12.71
C TRP A 54 5.23 4.75 11.91
N CYS A 55 4.68 5.92 12.29
CA CYS A 55 4.97 7.19 11.61
C CYS A 55 6.46 7.56 11.71
N LYS A 56 7.09 7.26 12.83
CA LYS A 56 8.51 7.51 13.06
C LYS A 56 9.36 6.44 12.39
N GLN A 57 8.91 5.19 12.48
CA GLN A 57 9.62 4.03 11.96
C GLN A 57 9.75 4.05 10.44
N TYR A 58 8.66 4.32 9.72
CA TYR A 58 8.62 4.13 8.27
C TYR A 58 8.70 5.42 7.47
N PHE A 59 8.29 6.54 8.06
CA PHE A 59 8.21 7.84 7.38
C PHE A 59 9.10 8.90 8.04
N ASN A 60 9.74 8.57 9.17
CA ASN A 60 10.49 9.53 9.98
C ASN A 60 9.68 10.78 10.39
N CYS A 61 8.34 10.66 10.47
CA CYS A 61 7.45 11.74 10.86
C CYS A 61 7.25 11.79 12.38
N SER A 62 6.92 12.98 12.88
CA SER A 62 6.66 13.21 14.31
C SER A 62 5.25 12.82 14.78
N SER A 63 4.34 12.48 13.86
CA SER A 63 2.99 12.03 14.18
C SER A 63 2.32 11.32 13.01
N ASN A 64 1.36 10.45 13.30
CA ASN A 64 0.54 9.78 12.29
C ASN A 64 -0.24 10.76 11.40
N LEU A 65 -0.69 11.89 11.97
CA LEU A 65 -1.43 12.91 11.21
C LEU A 65 -0.57 13.53 10.10
N LYS A 66 0.74 13.73 10.34
CA LYS A 66 1.65 14.20 9.28
C LYS A 66 1.72 13.21 8.12
N VAL A 67 1.84 11.92 8.42
CA VAL A 67 1.89 10.88 7.40
C VAL A 67 0.60 10.87 6.57
N VAL A 68 -0.56 10.87 7.22
CA VAL A 68 -1.86 10.83 6.51
C VAL A 68 -2.09 12.10 5.68
N ASN A 69 -1.60 13.26 6.13
CA ASN A 69 -1.69 14.49 5.35
C ASN A 69 -0.81 14.43 4.09
N GLU A 70 0.40 13.90 4.21
CA GLU A 70 1.40 13.86 3.14
C GLU A 70 1.17 12.74 2.11
N TYR A 71 0.75 11.55 2.55
CA TYR A 71 0.74 10.36 1.70
C TYR A 71 -0.68 9.86 1.39
N ASN A 72 -0.88 9.40 0.16
CA ASN A 72 -2.00 8.52 -0.20
C ASN A 72 -1.58 7.07 0.06
N TYR A 73 -2.56 6.18 0.23
CA TYR A 73 -2.28 4.77 0.55
C TYR A 73 -3.05 3.82 -0.38
N ILE A 74 -2.33 2.80 -0.84
CA ILE A 74 -2.84 1.67 -1.61
C ILE A 74 -2.16 0.41 -1.08
N ASN A 75 -2.91 -0.68 -0.99
CA ASN A 75 -2.39 -1.96 -0.54
C ASN A 75 -2.43 -2.97 -1.69
N PHE A 76 -1.30 -3.63 -1.95
CA PHE A 76 -1.21 -4.74 -2.89
C PHE A 76 -0.84 -6.00 -2.12
N LYS A 77 -1.64 -7.06 -2.23
CA LYS A 77 -1.42 -8.32 -1.53
C LYS A 77 -1.76 -9.53 -2.40
N PHE A 78 -1.08 -10.64 -2.14
CA PHE A 78 -1.47 -11.96 -2.64
C PHE A 78 -2.16 -12.74 -1.52
N PHE A 79 -3.44 -13.03 -1.66
CA PHE A 79 -4.25 -13.69 -0.63
C PHE A 79 -5.28 -14.60 -1.27
N LYS A 80 -5.47 -15.82 -0.74
CA LYS A 80 -6.41 -16.82 -1.29
C LYS A 80 -6.27 -17.05 -2.80
N ASN A 81 -5.03 -17.09 -3.29
CA ASN A 81 -4.68 -17.21 -4.71
C ASN A 81 -5.10 -16.04 -5.60
N GLU A 82 -5.41 -14.89 -5.02
CA GLU A 82 -5.80 -13.68 -5.73
C GLU A 82 -4.78 -12.56 -5.49
N TYR A 83 -4.45 -11.80 -6.54
CA TYR A 83 -3.71 -10.56 -6.42
C TYR A 83 -4.70 -9.42 -6.28
N ILE A 84 -4.70 -8.78 -5.12
CA ILE A 84 -5.71 -7.78 -4.73
C ILE A 84 -5.03 -6.44 -4.54
N LEU A 85 -5.51 -5.43 -5.25
CA LEU A 85 -5.13 -4.04 -5.09
C LEU A 85 -6.29 -3.27 -4.45
N LEU A 86 -6.06 -2.62 -3.31
CA LEU A 86 -7.09 -1.96 -2.51
C LEU A 86 -6.71 -0.50 -2.26
N LEU A 87 -7.60 0.43 -2.65
CA LEU A 87 -7.43 1.86 -2.40
C LEU A 87 -7.91 2.24 -1.01
N PHE A 88 -7.19 3.16 -0.37
CA PHE A 88 -7.56 3.68 0.94
C PHE A 88 -7.80 5.19 0.92
N LYS A 89 -8.70 5.64 1.78
CA LYS A 89 -8.92 7.06 2.09
C LYS A 89 -8.20 7.45 3.38
N LYS A 90 -7.91 8.74 3.49
CA LYS A 90 -7.42 9.38 4.71
C LYS A 90 -8.56 9.38 5.74
N ASP A 91 -8.30 8.85 6.94
CA ASP A 91 -9.31 8.71 7.98
C ASP A 91 -8.73 9.05 9.37
N GLY A 92 -8.89 10.31 9.76
CA GLY A 92 -8.32 10.85 10.98
C GLY A 92 -6.79 10.72 11.01
N ARG A 93 -6.28 9.81 11.85
CA ARG A 93 -4.84 9.54 12.03
C ARG A 93 -4.38 8.24 11.37
N GLY A 94 -5.20 7.66 10.52
CA GLY A 94 -4.85 6.46 9.76
C GLY A 94 -5.54 6.44 8.40
N TYR A 95 -5.76 5.22 7.91
CA TYR A 95 -6.40 4.96 6.63
C TYR A 95 -7.55 3.98 6.83
N SER A 96 -8.62 4.16 6.06
CA SER A 96 -9.71 3.20 5.95
C SER A 96 -9.99 2.87 4.48
N PRO A 97 -10.64 1.74 4.16
CA PRO A 97 -10.96 1.38 2.79
C PRO A 97 -11.70 2.53 2.09
N PHE A 98 -11.22 2.91 0.91
CA PHE A 98 -11.88 3.91 0.09
C PHE A 98 -13.18 3.32 -0.44
N LYS A 99 -14.26 4.10 -0.36
CA LYS A 99 -15.56 3.72 -0.92
C LYS A 99 -15.96 4.68 -2.02
N ASP A 100 -16.47 4.15 -3.12
CA ASP A 100 -17.01 4.93 -4.22
C ASP A 100 -18.34 5.61 -3.84
N GLU A 101 -18.91 6.36 -4.78
CA GLU A 101 -20.20 7.06 -4.63
C GLU A 101 -21.37 6.11 -4.31
N ASN A 102 -21.26 4.84 -4.68
CA ASN A 102 -22.25 3.80 -4.43
C ASN A 102 -22.00 3.06 -3.09
N GLY A 103 -20.93 3.42 -2.36
CA GLY A 103 -20.56 2.80 -1.10
C GLY A 103 -19.76 1.50 -1.24
N ASN A 104 -19.33 1.13 -2.45
CA ASN A 104 -18.53 -0.07 -2.71
C ASN A 104 -17.06 0.20 -2.43
N ILE A 105 -16.35 -0.79 -1.90
CA ILE A 105 -14.91 -0.70 -1.69
C ILE A 105 -14.21 -0.63 -3.05
N VAL A 106 -13.32 0.34 -3.21
CA VAL A 106 -12.53 0.48 -4.44
C VAL A 106 -11.33 -0.45 -4.38
N GLU A 107 -11.52 -1.64 -4.92
CA GLU A 107 -10.51 -2.67 -5.08
C GLU A 107 -10.49 -3.22 -6.51
N TYR A 108 -9.36 -3.82 -6.88
CA TYR A 108 -9.19 -4.52 -8.14
C TYR A 108 -8.52 -5.87 -7.88
N ILE A 109 -9.19 -6.93 -8.31
CA ILE A 109 -8.70 -8.30 -8.25
C ILE A 109 -8.18 -8.66 -9.63
N PHE A 110 -6.90 -8.97 -9.74
CA PHE A 110 -6.34 -9.46 -10.99
C PHE A 110 -6.67 -10.95 -11.16
N PRO A 111 -7.13 -11.38 -12.35
CA PRO A 111 -7.49 -12.78 -12.60
C PRO A 111 -6.29 -13.72 -12.57
N GLU A 112 -5.10 -13.19 -12.84
CA GLU A 112 -3.80 -13.87 -12.77
C GLU A 112 -2.74 -12.89 -12.26
N LYS A 113 -1.48 -13.33 -12.12
CA LYS A 113 -0.39 -12.45 -11.71
C LYS A 113 -0.17 -11.36 -12.77
N PRO A 114 -0.42 -10.07 -12.48
CA PRO A 114 -0.24 -9.04 -13.49
C PRO A 114 1.23 -8.87 -13.87
N THR A 115 1.51 -8.45 -15.08
CA THR A 115 2.83 -7.91 -15.42
C THR A 115 3.12 -6.66 -14.59
N ALA A 116 4.40 -6.31 -14.45
CA ALA A 116 4.78 -5.07 -13.76
C ALA A 116 4.17 -3.82 -14.40
N LEU A 117 4.01 -3.81 -15.73
CA LEU A 117 3.36 -2.70 -16.41
C LEU A 117 1.88 -2.61 -16.02
N GLU A 118 1.13 -3.71 -16.09
CA GLU A 118 -0.29 -3.73 -15.72
C GLU A 118 -0.51 -3.32 -14.26
N LEU A 119 0.29 -3.86 -13.34
CA LEU A 119 0.20 -3.52 -11.92
C LEU A 119 0.46 -2.02 -11.70
N GLY A 120 1.56 -1.50 -12.24
CA GLY A 120 1.91 -0.10 -12.07
C GLY A 120 0.91 0.84 -12.75
N THR A 121 0.38 0.49 -13.91
CA THR A 121 -0.67 1.26 -14.59
C THR A 121 -1.93 1.31 -13.73
N LYS A 122 -2.35 0.18 -13.16
CA LYS A 122 -3.56 0.13 -12.33
C LYS A 122 -3.43 0.93 -11.03
N VAL A 123 -2.24 0.92 -10.42
CA VAL A 123 -1.93 1.75 -9.24
C VAL A 123 -2.07 3.23 -9.55
N ILE A 124 -1.51 3.69 -10.67
CA ILE A 124 -1.63 5.09 -11.11
C ILE A 124 -3.09 5.44 -11.40
N GLU A 125 -3.82 4.59 -12.13
CA GLU A 125 -5.24 4.78 -12.42
C GLU A 125 -6.08 4.98 -11.14
N MET A 126 -5.85 4.14 -10.12
CA MET A 126 -6.58 4.21 -8.84
C MET A 126 -6.20 5.45 -8.02
N PHE A 127 -4.93 5.87 -8.04
CA PHE A 127 -4.53 7.12 -7.40
C PHE A 127 -5.11 8.35 -8.13
N GLU A 128 -5.09 8.38 -9.46
CA GLU A 128 -5.68 9.48 -10.23
C GLU A 128 -7.20 9.56 -10.03
N TYR A 129 -7.88 8.40 -9.93
CA TYR A 129 -9.29 8.36 -9.54
C TYR A 129 -9.53 9.04 -8.19
N LYS A 130 -8.69 8.72 -7.19
CA LYS A 130 -8.76 9.34 -5.87
C LYS A 130 -8.44 10.84 -5.91
N GLU A 131 -7.42 11.24 -6.66
CA GLU A 131 -7.01 12.63 -6.79
C GLU A 131 -8.11 13.48 -7.44
N ARG A 132 -8.83 12.96 -8.43
CA ARG A 132 -10.04 13.60 -8.97
C ARG A 132 -11.15 13.69 -7.93
N TYR A 133 -11.41 12.61 -7.20
CA TYR A 133 -12.41 12.60 -6.13
C TYR A 133 -12.12 13.64 -5.03
N ASP A 134 -10.85 13.80 -4.67
CA ASP A 134 -10.39 14.78 -3.68
C ASP A 134 -10.28 16.22 -4.26
N GLY A 135 -10.56 16.43 -5.56
CA GLY A 135 -10.46 17.74 -6.22
C GLY A 135 -9.02 18.25 -6.39
N ILE A 136 -8.03 17.36 -6.41
CA ILE A 136 -6.60 17.68 -6.58
C ILE A 136 -6.26 17.88 -8.06
N ILE A 137 -6.90 17.09 -8.94
CA ILE A 137 -6.77 17.18 -10.39
C ILE A 137 -8.16 17.19 -11.04
N GLU A 138 -8.25 17.72 -12.25
CA GLU A 138 -9.48 17.75 -13.08
C GLU A 138 -9.66 16.46 -13.89
#